data_AF-A0A9P8RM48-F1
#
_entry.id   AF-A0A9P8RM48-F1
#
_cell.length_a   1.000
_cell.length_b   1.000
_cell.length_c   1.000
_cell.angle_alpha   90.00
_cell.angle_beta   90.00
_cell.angle_gamma   90.00
#
_symmetry.space_group_name_H-M   'P 1'
#
loop_
_entity.id
_entity.type
_entity.pdbx_description
1 polymer ?
#
loop_
_entity_poly.entity_id
_entity_poly.type
_entity_poly.pdbx_seq_one_letter_code
_entity_poly.pdbx_strand_id
1 'polypeptide(L)'
;MLIGVSNYLRSQVQSTFWSATDLHALGHIECHEYLQRGNDHVPWLRQHRTQVGSFKGLTPAFQAPDGSLQQLLALIANAHDTSHVVALLAWIIQSNIVAVATTRKPERPDDHF
;
A
#
# COMPACT_ATOMS: atom_id res chain seq x y z
N MET A 1 19.25 -6.09 12.39
CA MET A 1 17.97 -6.83 12.34
C MET A 1 16.89 -5.84 11.94
N LEU A 2 16.04 -6.14 10.95
CA LEU A 2 14.91 -5.27 10.60
C LEU A 2 13.68 -5.73 11.39
N ILE A 3 13.11 -4.84 12.20
CA ILE A 3 11.90 -5.10 13.00
C ILE A 3 10.79 -4.19 12.46
N GLY A 4 9.61 -4.76 12.21
CA GLY A 4 8.45 -4.04 11.72
C GLY A 4 7.18 -4.36 12.51
N VAL A 5 6.13 -3.58 12.28
CA VAL A 5 4.81 -3.74 12.92
C VAL A 5 3.72 -3.76 11.86
N SER A 6 2.58 -4.38 12.17
CA SER A 6 1.42 -4.44 11.27
C SER A 6 0.17 -3.95 11.96
N ASN A 7 -0.62 -3.12 11.28
CA ASN A 7 -1.89 -2.54 11.75
C ASN A 7 -1.81 -1.66 12.99
N TYR A 8 -0.64 -1.09 13.29
CA TYR A 8 -0.49 -0.22 14.44
C TYR A 8 -1.14 1.14 14.20
N LEU A 9 -1.87 1.62 15.21
CA LEU A 9 -2.30 3.01 15.32
C LEU A 9 -1.12 3.90 15.71
N ARG A 10 -1.22 5.20 15.41
CA ARG A 10 -0.19 6.19 15.78
C ARG A 10 0.20 6.14 17.26
N SER A 11 -0.76 6.00 18.17
CA SER A 11 -0.50 5.88 19.62
C SER A 11 0.30 4.64 19.98
N GLN A 12 0.06 3.52 19.29
CA GLN A 12 0.79 2.28 19.49
C GLN A 12 2.22 2.41 18.99
N VAL A 13 2.42 3.00 17.80
CA VAL A 13 3.77 3.28 17.28
C VAL A 13 4.54 4.22 18.23
N GLN A 14 3.90 5.26 18.75
CA GLN A 14 4.52 6.17 19.73
C GLN A 14 4.91 5.45 21.03
N SER A 15 4.06 4.56 21.53
CA SER A 15 4.37 3.76 22.73
C SER A 15 5.60 2.87 22.51
N THR A 16 5.72 2.27 21.31
CA THR A 16 6.89 1.45 21.00
C THR A 16 8.14 2.29 20.80
N PHE A 17 8.06 3.47 20.19
CA PHE A 17 9.19 4.40 20.11
C PHE A 17 9.72 4.82 21.48
N TRP A 18 8.89 4.86 22.52
CA TRP A 18 9.36 5.18 23.87
C TRP A 18 10.21 4.09 24.51
N SER A 19 10.00 2.84 24.14
CA SER A 19 10.63 1.68 24.78
C SER A 19 11.68 0.99 23.91
N ALA A 20 11.65 1.20 22.60
CA ALA A 20 12.52 0.51 21.65
C ALA A 20 13.85 1.25 21.44
N THR A 21 14.96 0.52 21.56
CA THR A 21 16.31 0.98 21.20
C THR A 21 16.46 1.15 19.68
N ASP A 22 15.80 0.29 18.90
CA ASP A 22 15.80 0.30 17.44
C ASP A 22 14.44 0.76 16.89
N LEU A 23 14.43 1.75 16.01
CA LEU A 23 13.21 2.23 15.35
C LEU A 23 12.67 1.20 14.35
N HIS A 24 11.34 1.11 14.25
CA HIS A 24 10.67 0.27 13.27
C HIS A 24 11.00 0.68 11.84
N ALA A 25 11.59 -0.24 11.10
CA ALA A 25 11.95 -0.01 9.71
C ALA A 25 10.73 -0.09 8.77
N LEU A 26 9.70 -0.87 9.14
CA LEU A 26 8.51 -1.10 8.31
C LEU A 26 7.21 -1.10 9.13
N GLY A 27 6.24 -0.32 8.67
CA GLY A 27 4.85 -0.31 9.14
C GLY A 27 3.92 -0.83 8.06
N HIS A 28 3.34 -2.01 8.28
CA HIS A 28 2.44 -2.65 7.33
C HIS A 28 0.98 -2.30 7.66
N ILE A 29 0.26 -1.68 6.73
CA ILE A 29 -1.12 -1.23 6.95
C ILE A 29 -1.97 -1.50 5.71
N GLU A 30 -3.29 -1.62 5.88
CA GLU A 30 -4.21 -1.56 4.74
C GLU A 30 -4.15 -0.13 4.19
N CYS A 31 -3.71 0.04 2.94
CA CYS A 31 -3.62 1.36 2.33
C CYS A 31 -3.85 1.27 0.82
N HIS A 32 -4.94 1.85 0.34
CA HIS A 32 -5.29 1.89 -1.07
C HIS A 32 -6.08 3.17 -1.35
N GLU A 33 -6.48 3.40 -2.57
CA GLU A 33 -7.11 4.64 -3.03
C GLU A 33 -8.38 4.96 -2.23
N TYR A 34 -9.18 3.95 -1.90
CA TYR A 34 -10.36 4.08 -1.03
C TYR A 34 -10.05 4.20 0.49
N LEU A 35 -8.82 3.91 0.92
CA LEU A 35 -8.41 3.95 2.32
C LEU A 35 -6.94 4.38 2.44
N GLN A 36 -6.70 5.70 2.41
CA GLN A 36 -5.34 6.26 2.49
C GLN A 36 -4.84 6.48 3.93
N ARG A 37 -5.68 6.12 4.92
CA ARG A 37 -5.56 6.43 6.36
C ARG A 37 -5.64 7.93 6.67
N GLY A 38 -6.47 8.28 7.64
CA GLY A 38 -6.62 9.66 8.11
C GLY A 38 -5.49 10.12 9.04
N ASN A 39 -5.59 11.37 9.49
CA ASN A 39 -4.70 12.00 10.47
C ASN A 39 -3.21 11.99 10.07
N ASP A 40 -2.94 12.10 8.76
CA ASP A 40 -1.60 12.10 8.18
C ASP A 40 -0.74 10.92 8.63
N HIS A 41 -1.35 9.76 8.86
CA HIS A 41 -0.66 8.62 9.45
C HIS A 41 0.52 8.15 8.58
N VAL A 42 0.33 8.07 7.26
CA VAL A 42 1.38 7.69 6.30
C VAL A 42 2.52 8.72 6.28
N PRO A 43 2.27 10.04 6.10
CA PRO A 43 3.29 11.06 6.27
C PRO A 43 4.02 11.01 7.62
N TRP A 44 3.28 10.79 8.71
CA TRP A 44 3.84 10.73 10.06
C TRP A 44 4.80 9.55 10.24
N LEU A 45 4.44 8.36 9.76
CA LEU A 45 5.34 7.19 9.77
C LEU A 45 6.64 7.48 9.01
N ARG A 46 6.56 8.13 7.85
CA ARG A 46 7.73 8.50 7.05
C ARG A 46 8.65 9.49 7.75
N GLN A 47 8.07 10.50 8.41
CA GLN A 47 8.85 11.46 9.22
C GLN A 47 9.66 10.76 10.32
N HIS A 48 9.17 9.63 10.83
CA HIS A 48 9.84 8.80 11.83
C HIS A 48 10.69 7.69 11.22
N ARG A 49 11.05 7.81 9.93
CA ARG A 49 11.89 6.87 9.17
C ARG A 49 11.32 5.45 9.08
N THR A 50 9.99 5.30 9.22
CA THR A 50 9.30 4.03 9.01
C THR A 50 8.79 3.94 7.58
N GLN A 51 9.26 2.95 6.82
CA GLN A 51 8.73 2.63 5.50
C GLN A 51 7.31 2.09 5.64
N VAL A 52 6.43 2.40 4.69
CA VAL A 52 5.04 1.92 4.72
C VAL A 52 4.88 0.80 3.71
N GLY A 53 4.36 -0.35 4.17
CA GLY A 53 3.86 -1.42 3.31
C GLY A 53 2.35 -1.35 3.21
N SER A 54 1.80 -1.54 2.01
CA SER A 54 0.36 -1.68 1.76
C SER A 54 0.01 -3.13 1.51
N PHE A 55 -0.83 -3.69 2.38
CA PHE A 55 -1.59 -4.89 2.04
C PHE A 55 -2.98 -4.53 1.53
N LYS A 56 -3.57 -5.44 0.74
CA LYS A 56 -4.85 -5.22 0.02
C LYS A 56 -4.84 -3.96 -0.86
N GLY A 57 -3.67 -3.57 -1.37
CA GLY A 57 -3.53 -2.48 -2.33
C GLY A 57 -4.47 -2.60 -3.55
N LEU A 58 -4.81 -3.84 -3.93
CA LEU A 58 -5.64 -4.13 -5.10
C LEU A 58 -7.15 -4.22 -4.80
N THR A 59 -7.61 -3.72 -3.65
CA THR A 59 -9.05 -3.66 -3.29
C THR A 59 -9.92 -3.10 -4.42
N PRO A 60 -9.55 -1.98 -5.10
CA PRO A 60 -10.37 -1.46 -6.19
C PRO A 60 -10.54 -2.39 -7.40
N ALA A 61 -9.62 -3.33 -7.62
CA ALA A 61 -9.74 -4.28 -8.75
C ALA A 61 -10.47 -5.58 -8.38
N PHE A 62 -10.36 -6.04 -7.12
CA PHE A 62 -10.84 -7.38 -6.75
C PHE A 62 -11.99 -7.41 -5.74
N GLN A 63 -12.08 -6.42 -4.86
CA GLN A 63 -13.10 -6.37 -3.81
C GLN A 63 -14.19 -5.34 -4.12
N ALA A 64 -13.84 -4.26 -4.82
CA ALA A 64 -14.77 -3.20 -5.21
C ALA A 64 -14.55 -2.75 -6.68
N PRO A 65 -14.67 -3.67 -7.67
CA PRO A 65 -14.43 -3.38 -9.09
C PRO A 65 -15.42 -2.37 -9.68
N ASP A 66 -16.65 -2.31 -9.17
CA ASP A 66 -17.69 -1.37 -9.60
C ASP A 66 -17.69 -0.07 -8.75
N GLY A 67 -16.58 0.21 -8.07
CA GLY A 67 -16.42 1.41 -7.26
C GLY A 67 -16.15 2.66 -8.10
N SER A 68 -15.99 3.80 -7.43
CA SER A 68 -15.81 5.11 -8.09
C SER A 68 -14.57 5.22 -8.99
N LEU A 69 -13.59 4.32 -8.83
CA LEU A 69 -12.38 4.29 -9.65
C LEU A 69 -12.50 3.44 -10.92
N GLN A 70 -13.59 2.70 -11.11
CA GLN A 70 -13.76 1.77 -12.24
C GLN A 70 -13.46 2.45 -13.59
N GLN A 71 -14.12 3.58 -13.87
CA GLN A 71 -13.96 4.29 -15.13
C GLN A 71 -12.55 4.87 -15.29
N LEU A 72 -11.97 5.40 -14.21
CA LEU A 72 -10.62 5.97 -14.24
C LEU A 72 -9.56 4.89 -14.49
N LEU A 73 -9.67 3.74 -13.83
CA LEU A 73 -8.76 2.62 -14.03
C LEU A 73 -8.87 2.06 -15.44
N ALA A 74 -10.08 1.99 -16.02
CA ALA A 74 -10.27 1.59 -17.41
C ALA A 74 -9.61 2.58 -18.40
N LEU A 75 -9.72 3.88 -18.14
CA LEU A 75 -9.07 4.91 -18.95
C LEU A 75 -7.54 4.79 -18.90
N ILE A 76 -6.96 4.63 -17.71
CA ILE A 76 -5.50 4.48 -17.53
C ILE A 76 -5.02 3.17 -18.17
N ALA A 77 -5.73 2.07 -17.92
CA ALA A 77 -5.44 0.76 -18.51
C ALA A 77 -5.39 0.84 -20.04
N ASN A 78 -6.40 1.45 -20.66
CA ASN A 78 -6.46 1.61 -22.12
C ASN A 78 -5.38 2.56 -22.66
N ALA A 79 -5.10 3.66 -21.96
CA ALA A 79 -4.10 4.64 -22.40
C ALA A 79 -2.67 4.08 -22.39
N HIS A 80 -2.41 3.09 -21.55
CA HIS A 80 -1.07 2.51 -21.35
C HIS A 80 -0.97 1.04 -21.79
N ASP A 81 -1.97 0.52 -22.49
CA ASP A 81 -2.07 -0.90 -22.89
C ASP A 81 -1.73 -1.86 -21.74
N THR A 82 -2.36 -1.63 -20.59
CA THR A 82 -2.05 -2.32 -19.35
C THR A 82 -3.31 -2.73 -18.58
N SER A 83 -3.14 -3.40 -17.45
CA SER A 83 -4.26 -3.85 -16.61
C SER A 83 -4.56 -2.87 -15.47
N HIS A 84 -5.78 -2.99 -14.90
CA HIS A 84 -6.16 -2.24 -13.70
C HIS A 84 -5.19 -2.54 -12.53
N VAL A 85 -4.67 -3.77 -12.46
CA VAL A 85 -3.73 -4.16 -11.42
C VAL A 85 -2.42 -3.38 -11.54
N VAL A 86 -1.89 -3.24 -12.75
CA VAL A 86 -0.65 -2.49 -12.99
C VAL A 86 -0.85 -1.01 -12.67
N ALA A 87 -1.99 -0.42 -13.05
CA ALA A 87 -2.32 0.95 -12.70
C ALA A 87 -2.34 1.18 -11.17
N LEU A 88 -2.96 0.27 -10.41
CA LEU A 88 -3.01 0.34 -8.94
C LEU A 88 -1.62 0.12 -8.31
N LEU A 89 -0.84 -0.85 -8.79
CA LEU A 89 0.54 -1.08 -8.32
C LEU A 89 1.42 0.15 -8.56
N ALA A 90 1.32 0.75 -9.75
CA ALA A 90 2.02 1.98 -10.08
C ALA A 90 1.63 3.12 -9.14
N TRP A 91 0.34 3.29 -8.83
CA TRP A 91 -0.12 4.29 -7.85
C TRP A 91 0.49 4.06 -6.46
N ILE A 92 0.52 2.82 -5.97
CA ILE A 92 1.12 2.49 -4.66
C ILE A 92 2.61 2.85 -4.64
N ILE A 93 3.35 2.47 -5.69
CA ILE A 93 4.80 2.74 -5.81
C ILE A 93 5.08 4.24 -5.90
N GLN A 94 4.34 4.95 -6.76
CA GLN A 94 4.46 6.42 -6.91
C GLN A 94 4.10 7.16 -5.63
N SER A 95 3.20 6.58 -4.83
CA SER A 95 2.85 7.09 -3.50
C SER A 95 3.96 6.87 -2.47
N ASN A 96 5.11 6.27 -2.82
CA ASN A 96 6.21 5.86 -1.94
C ASN A 96 5.75 4.87 -0.86
N ILE A 97 4.94 3.89 -1.26
CA ILE A 97 4.45 2.79 -0.44
C ILE A 97 4.90 1.47 -1.09
N VAL A 98 5.32 0.51 -0.28
CA VAL A 98 5.68 -0.83 -0.77
C VAL A 98 4.41 -1.63 -0.99
N ALA A 99 4.15 -2.06 -2.22
CA ALA A 99 3.00 -2.90 -2.54
C ALA A 99 3.22 -4.35 -2.04
N VAL A 100 2.25 -4.89 -1.30
CA VAL A 100 2.21 -6.30 -0.93
C VAL A 100 0.97 -6.94 -1.55
N ALA A 101 1.20 -7.65 -2.65
CA ALA A 101 0.20 -8.35 -3.42
C ALA A 101 0.52 -9.86 -3.46
N THR A 102 -0.51 -10.69 -3.62
CA THR A 102 -0.35 -12.13 -3.83
C THR A 102 -1.17 -12.56 -5.04
N THR A 103 -0.70 -13.57 -5.76
CA THR A 103 -1.41 -14.22 -6.86
C THR A 103 -1.36 -15.73 -6.69
N ARG A 104 -2.45 -16.41 -7.05
CA ARG A 104 -2.49 -17.88 -7.18
C ARG A 104 -2.30 -18.34 -8.63
N LYS A 105 -2.21 -17.40 -9.58
CA LYS A 105 -2.03 -17.67 -11.00
C LYS A 105 -0.53 -17.55 -11.36
N PRO A 106 0.10 -18.61 -11.89
CA PRO A 106 1.53 -18.60 -12.20
C PRO A 106 1.89 -17.70 -13.39
N GLU A 107 0.93 -17.36 -14.25
CA GLU A 107 1.11 -16.49 -15.43
C GLU A 107 1.16 -14.99 -15.08
N ARG A 108 0.95 -14.61 -13.82
CA ARG A 108 0.85 -13.21 -13.36
C ARG A 108 2.14 -12.48 -12.93
N PRO A 109 3.28 -13.11 -12.62
CA PRO A 109 4.46 -12.37 -12.17
C PRO A 109 4.96 -11.37 -13.22
N ASP A 110 5.00 -11.75 -14.50
CA ASP A 110 5.64 -10.95 -15.56
C ASP A 110 4.86 -9.67 -15.91
N ASP A 111 3.54 -9.64 -15.65
CA ASP A 111 2.71 -8.44 -15.86
C ASP A 111 2.93 -7.35 -14.78
N HIS A 112 3.67 -7.64 -13.69
CA HIS A 112 3.73 -6.80 -12.50
C HIS A 112 5.11 -6.21 -12.19
N PHE A 113 6.15 -6.61 -12.93
CA PHE A 113 7.55 -6.21 -12.70
C PHE A 113 8.21 -5.62 -13.95
#